data_AF-A0A7C5FID7-F1
#
_entry.id   AF-A0A7C5FID7-F1
#
_cell.length_a   1.000
_cell.length_b   1.000
_cell.length_c   1.000
_cell.angle_alpha   90.00
_cell.angle_beta   90.00
_cell.angle_gamma   90.00
#
_symmetry.space_group_name_H-M   'P 1'
#
loop_
_entity.id
_entity.type
_entity.pdbx_description
1 polymer ?
#
loop_
_entity_poly.entity_id
_entity_poly.type
_entity_poly.pdbx_seq_one_letter_code
_entity_poly.pdbx_strand_id
1 'polypeptide(L)'
;MDYVPDTSVIIDGRFSAFLAKHHGSHVILAEALVAEIEHQANEGRSIGFAAIHQLKTLRDMHDQEKIFLDFYGKRPNEWQIERAKSGEIDEMIRQCAAENNAVLVTGDVVQKEIAEIKGISVKYIEPPEMKVRNIEEFFTPLTSSVHLKPDMAAVVKVGPPGSVKLEKLENSVTRDELENIASNLVTRGKFEDESFVELDMHGATVIQLRNMRIVITRPPFSDDLEITAVRPIAKLSIEDYSIDD
;
A
#
# COMPACT_ATOMS: atom_id res chain seq x y z
N MET A 1 4.02 -16.27 -23.38
CA MET A 1 4.15 -14.80 -23.41
C MET A 1 4.73 -14.41 -22.09
N ASP A 2 5.72 -13.54 -22.13
CA ASP A 2 6.68 -13.40 -21.05
C ASP A 2 6.46 -12.04 -20.39
N TYR A 3 6.31 -12.04 -19.08
CA TYR A 3 5.97 -10.85 -18.30
C TYR A 3 7.00 -10.64 -17.21
N VAL A 4 7.47 -9.41 -17.09
CA VAL A 4 8.31 -8.96 -15.97
C VAL A 4 7.49 -7.96 -15.16
N PRO A 5 6.97 -8.31 -13.98
CA PRO A 5 6.27 -7.37 -13.13
C PRO A 5 7.26 -6.42 -12.45
N ASP A 6 6.83 -5.20 -12.18
CA ASP A 6 7.52 -4.29 -11.26
C ASP A 6 7.04 -4.47 -9.81
N THR A 7 7.70 -3.79 -8.88
CA THR A 7 7.39 -3.86 -7.45
C THR A 7 5.95 -3.36 -7.17
N SER A 8 5.47 -2.35 -7.91
CA SER A 8 4.14 -1.74 -7.68
C SER A 8 2.98 -2.71 -7.95
N VAL A 9 3.00 -3.47 -9.05
CA VAL A 9 1.90 -4.42 -9.37
C VAL A 9 1.95 -5.70 -8.53
N ILE A 10 3.12 -6.03 -7.98
CA ILE A 10 3.28 -7.13 -7.03
C ILE A 10 2.63 -6.75 -5.70
N ILE A 11 2.99 -5.61 -5.11
CA ILE A 11 2.47 -5.17 -3.80
C ILE A 11 0.95 -5.10 -3.80
N ASP A 12 0.37 -4.54 -4.86
CA ASP A 12 -1.08 -4.32 -4.94
C ASP A 12 -1.88 -5.58 -5.33
N GLY A 13 -1.22 -6.72 -5.59
CA GLY A 13 -1.84 -7.96 -6.05
C GLY A 13 -2.48 -7.88 -7.45
N ARG A 14 -2.34 -6.73 -8.12
CA ARG A 14 -2.86 -6.46 -9.48
C ARG A 14 -2.29 -7.44 -10.49
N PHE A 15 -1.03 -7.84 -10.32
CA PHE A 15 -0.38 -8.78 -11.21
C PHE A 15 -0.97 -10.20 -11.13
N SER A 16 -1.24 -10.70 -9.91
CA SER A 16 -1.89 -11.99 -9.69
C SER A 16 -3.29 -12.02 -10.34
N ALA A 17 -4.07 -10.94 -10.19
CA ALA A 17 -5.38 -10.80 -10.83
C ALA A 17 -5.29 -10.72 -12.37
N PHE A 18 -4.26 -10.07 -12.89
CA PHE A 18 -3.98 -10.05 -14.33
C PHE A 18 -3.66 -11.45 -14.87
N LEU A 19 -2.82 -12.21 -14.18
CA LEU A 19 -2.43 -13.57 -14.57
C LEU A 19 -3.58 -14.58 -14.49
N ALA A 20 -4.56 -14.36 -13.61
CA ALA A 20 -5.77 -15.20 -13.56
C ALA A 20 -6.56 -15.20 -14.88
N LYS A 21 -6.38 -14.20 -15.74
CA LYS A 21 -6.98 -14.13 -17.09
C LYS A 21 -6.02 -14.57 -18.21
N HIS A 22 -4.74 -14.81 -17.89
CA HIS A 22 -3.67 -15.11 -18.84
C HIS A 22 -2.92 -16.39 -18.44
N HIS A 23 -3.63 -17.52 -18.45
CA HIS A 23 -3.04 -18.84 -18.17
C HIS A 23 -1.93 -19.23 -19.17
N GLY A 24 -0.95 -20.00 -18.70
CA GLY A 24 0.20 -20.44 -19.50
C GLY A 24 1.22 -19.32 -19.76
N SER A 25 1.10 -18.19 -19.07
CA SER A 25 2.07 -17.09 -19.15
C SER A 25 3.37 -17.46 -18.44
N HIS A 26 4.47 -16.95 -18.97
CA HIS A 26 5.78 -17.07 -18.35
C HIS A 26 6.06 -15.78 -17.56
N VAL A 27 6.30 -15.90 -16.27
CA VAL A 27 6.53 -14.80 -15.34
C VAL A 27 8.00 -14.82 -14.96
N ILE A 28 8.69 -13.71 -15.23
CA ILE A 28 10.10 -13.53 -14.93
C ILE A 28 10.22 -12.50 -13.81
N LEU A 29 10.55 -12.94 -12.60
CA LEU A 29 10.81 -12.05 -11.48
C LEU A 29 12.26 -11.57 -11.52
N ALA A 30 12.46 -10.26 -11.58
CA ALA A 30 13.80 -9.69 -11.50
C ALA A 30 14.40 -9.95 -10.10
N GLU A 31 15.65 -10.40 -10.03
CA GLU A 31 16.37 -10.58 -8.75
C GLU A 31 16.44 -9.27 -7.95
N ALA A 32 16.47 -8.12 -8.63
CA ALA A 32 16.39 -6.81 -8.00
C ALA A 32 15.07 -6.56 -7.25
N LEU A 33 13.94 -6.97 -7.83
CA LEU A 33 12.61 -6.87 -7.21
C LEU A 33 12.53 -7.76 -5.97
N VAL A 34 13.05 -8.98 -6.03
CA VAL A 34 13.07 -9.90 -4.88
C VAL A 34 13.91 -9.33 -3.74
N ALA A 35 15.09 -8.79 -4.07
CA ALA A 35 16.00 -8.21 -3.09
C ALA A 35 15.41 -6.96 -2.42
N GLU A 36 14.71 -6.11 -3.17
CA GLU A 36 13.98 -4.95 -2.62
C GLU A 36 12.89 -5.40 -1.64
N ILE A 37 12.05 -6.37 -2.03
CA ILE A 37 10.97 -6.89 -1.18
C ILE A 37 11.52 -7.48 0.12
N GLU A 38 12.59 -8.27 0.03
CA GLU A 38 13.25 -8.87 1.19
C GLU A 38 13.81 -7.81 2.13
N HIS A 39 14.48 -6.77 1.60
CA HIS A 39 14.98 -5.67 2.39
C HIS A 39 13.86 -4.92 3.11
N GLN A 40 12.77 -4.56 2.41
CA GLN A 40 11.61 -3.90 3.02
C GLN A 40 11.00 -4.76 4.14
N ALA A 41 10.90 -6.08 3.95
CA ALA A 41 10.38 -7.00 4.96
C ALA A 41 11.32 -7.13 6.18
N ASN A 42 12.63 -7.18 5.96
CA ASN A 42 13.65 -7.24 7.01
C ASN A 42 13.70 -5.95 7.84
N GLU A 43 13.45 -4.80 7.22
CA GLU A 43 13.25 -3.53 7.94
C GLU A 43 11.91 -3.46 8.71
N GLY A 44 11.09 -4.51 8.60
CA GLY A 44 9.80 -4.58 9.26
C GLY A 44 8.70 -3.83 8.50
N ARG A 45 8.93 -3.29 7.31
CA ARG A 45 7.94 -2.47 6.63
C ARG A 45 6.77 -3.29 6.14
N SER A 46 5.58 -2.77 6.39
CA SER A 46 4.29 -3.34 6.00
C SER A 46 4.22 -3.76 4.53
N ILE A 47 4.84 -2.97 3.66
CA ILE A 47 4.85 -3.17 2.21
C ILE A 47 5.64 -4.42 1.79
N GLY A 48 6.74 -4.73 2.49
CA GLY A 48 7.54 -5.92 2.22
C GLY A 48 6.78 -7.20 2.52
N PHE A 49 6.05 -7.24 3.64
CA PHE A 49 5.21 -8.40 3.99
C PHE A 49 4.06 -8.61 3.01
N ALA A 50 3.41 -7.52 2.57
CA ALA A 50 2.36 -7.59 1.55
C ALA A 50 2.91 -8.17 0.24
N ALA A 51 4.07 -7.70 -0.21
CA ALA A 51 4.71 -8.22 -1.41
C ALA A 51 5.11 -9.70 -1.28
N ILE A 52 5.65 -10.13 -0.13
CA ILE A 52 5.94 -11.56 0.13
C ILE A 52 4.69 -12.43 0.01
N HIS A 53 3.55 -11.96 0.53
CA HIS A 53 2.28 -12.68 0.38
C HIS A 53 1.92 -12.86 -1.10
N GLN A 54 2.09 -11.82 -1.91
CA GLN A 54 1.79 -11.87 -3.35
C GLN A 54 2.76 -12.77 -4.11
N LEU A 55 4.05 -12.80 -3.75
CA LEU A 55 5.02 -13.76 -4.30
C LEU A 55 4.65 -15.22 -3.98
N LYS A 56 4.09 -15.50 -2.79
CA LYS A 56 3.55 -16.83 -2.46
C LYS A 56 2.37 -17.19 -3.35
N THR A 57 1.45 -16.25 -3.59
CA THR A 57 0.34 -16.46 -4.52
C THR A 57 0.83 -16.80 -5.93
N LEU A 58 1.88 -16.13 -6.44
CA LEU A 58 2.48 -16.49 -7.72
C LEU A 58 3.09 -17.89 -7.72
N ARG A 59 3.75 -18.30 -6.62
CA ARG A 59 4.25 -19.67 -6.46
C ARG A 59 3.12 -20.69 -6.50
N ASP A 60 2.03 -20.45 -5.77
CA ASP A 60 0.87 -21.34 -5.77
C ASP A 60 0.24 -21.46 -7.18
N MET A 61 0.21 -20.37 -7.94
CA MET A 61 -0.25 -20.39 -9.35
C MET A 61 0.69 -21.21 -10.24
N HIS A 62 2.00 -21.15 -10.00
CA HIS A 62 2.98 -21.96 -10.71
C HIS A 62 2.83 -23.45 -10.39
N ASP A 63 2.68 -23.79 -9.12
CA ASP A 63 2.52 -25.18 -8.65
C ASP A 63 1.20 -25.80 -9.17
N GLN A 64 0.20 -24.97 -9.46
CA GLN A 64 -1.06 -25.36 -10.12
C GLN A 64 -0.96 -25.38 -11.65
N GLU A 65 0.24 -25.24 -12.22
CA GLU A 65 0.52 -25.20 -13.67
C GLU A 65 -0.24 -24.09 -14.42
N LYS A 66 -0.70 -23.05 -13.70
CA LYS A 66 -1.41 -21.91 -14.30
C LYS A 66 -0.45 -20.92 -14.97
N ILE A 67 0.79 -20.85 -14.47
CA ILE A 67 1.87 -19.99 -14.97
C ILE A 67 3.22 -20.71 -14.87
N PHE A 68 4.21 -20.24 -15.61
CA PHE A 68 5.61 -20.59 -15.40
C PHE A 68 6.29 -19.45 -14.65
N LEU A 69 7.17 -19.74 -13.69
CA LEU A 69 7.79 -18.75 -12.81
C LEU A 69 9.31 -18.92 -12.78
N ASP A 70 10.02 -17.96 -13.34
CA ASP A 70 11.49 -17.90 -13.38
C ASP A 70 12.01 -16.64 -12.68
N PHE A 71 13.28 -16.69 -12.28
CA PHE A 71 14.00 -15.58 -11.68
C PHE A 71 15.17 -15.20 -12.59
N TYR A 72 15.34 -13.90 -12.86
CA TYR A 72 16.34 -13.43 -13.80
C TYR A 72 17.02 -12.14 -13.35
N GLY A 73 18.25 -11.96 -13.81
CA GLY A 73 19.02 -10.74 -13.65
C GLY A 73 20.00 -10.79 -12.48
N LYS A 74 20.67 -9.66 -12.25
CA LYS A 74 21.66 -9.54 -11.18
C LYS A 74 20.97 -9.17 -9.87
N ARG A 75 21.34 -9.86 -8.80
CA ARG A 75 20.96 -9.47 -7.45
C ARG A 75 21.79 -8.25 -6.99
N PRO A 76 21.16 -7.12 -6.62
CA PRO A 76 21.88 -5.98 -6.09
C PRO A 76 22.48 -6.30 -4.72
N ASN A 77 23.63 -5.69 -4.40
CA ASN A 77 24.23 -5.81 -3.08
C ASN A 77 23.44 -4.99 -2.05
N GLU A 78 23.51 -5.38 -0.78
CA GLU A 78 22.78 -4.73 0.32
C GLU A 78 22.97 -3.20 0.38
N TRP A 79 24.22 -2.73 0.21
CA TRP A 79 24.53 -1.30 0.16
C TRP A 79 23.89 -0.57 -1.04
N GLN A 80 23.72 -1.27 -2.17
CA GLN A 80 23.01 -0.72 -3.32
C GLN A 80 21.52 -0.64 -3.04
N ILE A 81 20.94 -1.58 -2.30
CA ILE A 81 19.51 -1.54 -1.95
C ILE A 81 19.22 -0.41 -0.98
N GLU A 82 20.03 -0.23 0.06
CA GLU A 82 19.85 0.83 1.07
C GLU A 82 20.00 2.25 0.48
N ARG A 83 20.89 2.42 -0.51
CA ARG A 83 21.22 3.74 -1.09
C ARG A 83 20.68 3.98 -2.49
N ALA A 84 20.12 2.96 -3.13
CA ALA A 84 19.51 3.12 -4.45
C ALA A 84 18.47 4.22 -4.36
N LYS A 85 18.61 5.21 -5.23
CA LYS A 85 17.45 6.04 -5.56
C LYS A 85 16.42 5.09 -6.19
N SER A 86 15.14 5.31 -5.90
CA SER A 86 14.02 4.49 -6.42
C SER A 86 14.22 4.03 -7.87
N GLY A 87 14.76 4.89 -8.73
CA GLY A 87 15.00 4.59 -10.15
C GLY A 87 16.07 3.56 -10.52
N GLU A 88 16.98 3.16 -9.61
CA GLU A 88 18.03 2.17 -9.93
C GLU A 88 17.47 0.74 -9.99
N ILE A 89 16.61 0.37 -9.04
CA ILE A 89 15.93 -0.93 -9.05
C ILE A 89 14.98 -1.02 -10.25
N ASP A 90 14.22 0.05 -10.49
CA ASP A 90 13.36 0.19 -11.66
C ASP A 90 14.11 0.01 -12.99
N GLU A 91 15.35 0.47 -13.08
CA GLU A 91 16.20 0.27 -14.24
C GLU A 91 16.59 -1.20 -14.41
N MET A 92 16.94 -1.90 -13.33
CA MET A 92 17.26 -3.32 -13.38
C MET A 92 16.05 -4.16 -13.80
N ILE A 93 14.83 -3.79 -13.36
CA ILE A 93 13.58 -4.43 -13.78
C ILE A 93 13.32 -4.18 -15.28
N ARG A 94 13.49 -2.94 -15.76
CA ARG A 94 13.39 -2.62 -17.20
C ARG A 94 14.40 -3.39 -18.04
N GLN A 95 15.64 -3.49 -17.57
CA GLN A 95 16.70 -4.23 -18.23
C GLN A 95 16.36 -5.73 -18.30
N CYS A 96 15.82 -6.31 -17.23
CA CYS A 96 15.32 -7.68 -17.22
C CYS A 96 14.25 -7.91 -18.30
N ALA A 97 13.29 -6.99 -18.44
CA ALA A 97 12.28 -7.07 -19.50
C ALA A 97 12.89 -6.98 -20.91
N ALA A 98 13.81 -6.04 -21.11
CA ALA A 98 14.48 -5.84 -22.40
C ALA A 98 15.34 -7.05 -22.81
N GLU A 99 16.13 -7.61 -21.91
CA GLU A 99 17.03 -8.75 -22.17
C GLU A 99 16.27 -10.04 -22.52
N ASN A 100 15.07 -10.21 -21.96
CA ASN A 100 14.22 -11.37 -22.20
C ASN A 100 13.15 -11.15 -23.28
N ASN A 101 13.13 -9.99 -23.96
CA ASN A 101 12.04 -9.58 -24.86
C ASN A 101 10.64 -9.75 -24.23
N ALA A 102 10.54 -9.50 -22.93
CA ALA A 102 9.33 -9.65 -22.14
C ALA A 102 8.55 -8.33 -22.06
N VAL A 103 7.27 -8.42 -21.73
CA VAL A 103 6.42 -7.26 -21.45
C VAL A 103 6.59 -6.85 -20.00
N LEU A 104 7.09 -5.63 -19.78
CA LEU A 104 7.10 -5.00 -18.47
C LEU A 104 5.66 -4.76 -18.01
N VAL A 105 5.29 -5.23 -16.82
CA VAL A 105 3.96 -4.99 -16.25
C VAL A 105 4.12 -4.07 -15.05
N THR A 106 3.52 -2.88 -15.12
CA THR A 106 3.70 -1.83 -14.11
C THR A 106 2.41 -1.11 -13.78
N GLY A 107 2.30 -0.66 -12.54
CA GLY A 107 1.25 0.21 -12.03
C GLY A 107 1.71 1.64 -11.82
N ASP A 108 2.98 1.93 -12.10
CA ASP A 108 3.61 3.25 -12.02
C ASP A 108 3.66 3.90 -13.41
N VAL A 109 3.13 5.12 -13.50
CA VAL A 109 3.08 5.90 -14.75
C VAL A 109 4.49 6.28 -15.20
N VAL A 110 5.39 6.68 -14.29
CA VAL A 110 6.77 7.04 -14.60
C VAL A 110 7.51 5.83 -15.17
N GLN A 111 7.35 4.66 -14.54
CA GLN A 111 7.95 3.41 -15.01
C GLN A 111 7.49 3.05 -16.42
N LYS A 112 6.18 3.21 -16.69
CA LYS A 112 5.58 3.02 -18.02
C LYS A 112 6.18 3.96 -19.05
N GLU A 113 6.15 5.27 -18.81
CA GLU A 113 6.63 6.27 -19.79
C GLU A 113 8.12 6.07 -20.12
N ILE A 114 8.96 5.78 -19.11
CA ILE A 114 10.39 5.52 -19.33
C ILE A 114 10.61 4.23 -20.14
N ALA A 115 9.83 3.17 -19.88
CA ALA A 115 9.90 1.92 -20.64
C ALA A 115 9.53 2.13 -22.12
N GLU A 116 8.46 2.89 -22.40
CA GLU A 116 8.04 3.22 -23.76
C GLU A 116 9.10 4.01 -24.52
N ILE A 117 9.71 5.02 -23.87
CA ILE A 117 10.81 5.80 -24.44
C ILE A 117 12.02 4.92 -24.77
N LYS A 118 12.29 3.90 -23.94
CA LYS A 118 13.37 2.93 -24.15
C LYS A 118 13.04 1.85 -25.18
N GLY A 119 11.82 1.84 -25.74
CA GLY A 119 11.37 0.82 -26.70
C GLY A 119 11.07 -0.53 -26.06
N ILE A 120 10.85 -0.58 -24.76
CA ILE A 120 10.48 -1.79 -24.02
C ILE A 120 8.97 -1.96 -24.11
N SER A 121 8.49 -3.17 -24.45
CA SER A 121 7.06 -3.46 -24.44
C SER A 121 6.52 -3.36 -23.01
N VAL A 122 5.48 -2.56 -22.81
CA VAL A 122 4.92 -2.33 -21.48
C VAL A 122 3.41 -2.54 -21.45
N LYS A 123 2.93 -3.09 -20.34
CA LYS A 123 1.52 -3.20 -19.97
C LYS A 123 1.31 -2.42 -18.69
N TYR A 124 0.68 -1.26 -18.81
CA TYR A 124 0.19 -0.52 -17.66
C TYR A 124 -1.09 -1.19 -17.14
N ILE A 125 -1.12 -1.55 -15.86
CA ILE A 125 -2.33 -1.98 -15.17
C ILE A 125 -2.79 -0.80 -14.32
N GLU A 126 -3.88 -0.16 -14.73
CA GLU A 126 -4.48 0.89 -13.92
C GLU A 126 -4.80 0.39 -12.51
N PRO A 127 -4.63 1.22 -11.48
CA PRO A 127 -5.19 0.89 -10.18
C PRO A 127 -6.69 0.64 -10.37
N PRO A 128 -7.28 -0.39 -9.74
CA PRO A 128 -8.71 -0.60 -9.85
C PRO A 128 -9.42 0.71 -9.49
N GLU A 129 -10.48 1.07 -10.23
CA GLU A 129 -11.47 2.05 -9.78
C GLU A 129 -12.20 1.45 -8.57
N MET A 130 -11.50 1.32 -7.45
CA MET A 130 -12.17 1.03 -6.21
C MET A 130 -12.92 2.30 -5.85
N LYS A 131 -14.25 2.19 -5.76
CA LYS A 131 -15.01 2.96 -4.77
C LYS A 131 -14.55 2.49 -3.38
N VAL A 132 -13.28 2.72 -3.04
CA VAL A 132 -12.81 2.56 -1.66
C VAL A 132 -13.61 3.58 -0.87
N ARG A 133 -14.29 3.13 0.19
CA ARG A 133 -14.86 4.11 1.13
C ARG A 133 -13.72 4.91 1.69
N ASN A 134 -13.74 6.21 1.45
CA ASN A 134 -12.76 7.11 2.02
C ASN A 134 -12.94 7.14 3.53
N ILE A 135 -11.84 7.25 4.28
CA ILE A 135 -11.91 7.33 5.74
C ILE A 135 -12.78 8.52 6.18
N GLU A 136 -12.81 9.57 5.38
CA GLU A 136 -13.62 10.78 5.56
C GLU A 136 -15.13 10.50 5.58
N GLU A 137 -15.60 9.42 4.95
CA GLU A 137 -17.03 9.03 4.94
C GLU A 137 -17.53 8.64 6.34
N PHE A 138 -16.63 8.26 7.24
CA PHE A 138 -16.95 7.94 8.63
C PHE A 138 -16.99 9.19 9.54
N PHE A 139 -16.65 10.37 9.01
CA PHE A 139 -16.59 11.61 9.78
C PHE A 139 -17.76 12.55 9.48
N THR A 140 -18.49 12.92 10.52
CA THR A 140 -19.36 14.11 10.54
C THR A 140 -18.56 15.32 11.02
N PRO A 141 -18.99 16.58 10.79
CA PRO A 141 -18.30 17.76 11.31
C PRO A 141 -17.94 17.72 12.81
N LEU A 142 -18.71 16.97 13.62
CA LEU A 142 -18.49 16.81 15.06
C LEU A 142 -17.72 15.53 15.45
N THR A 143 -17.36 14.68 14.49
CA THR A 143 -16.58 13.47 14.74
C THR A 143 -15.10 13.83 14.93
N SER A 144 -14.56 13.50 16.10
CA SER A 144 -13.16 13.71 16.50
C SER A 144 -12.26 12.50 16.20
N SER A 145 -12.81 11.29 16.26
CA SER A 145 -12.08 10.08 15.89
C SER A 145 -12.98 8.97 15.39
N VAL A 146 -12.44 8.14 14.51
CA VAL A 146 -13.05 6.91 13.97
C VAL A 146 -12.12 5.74 14.29
N HIS A 147 -12.71 4.63 14.72
CA HIS A 147 -12.02 3.38 15.06
C HIS A 147 -12.67 2.25 14.27
N LEU A 148 -11.88 1.58 13.44
CA LEU A 148 -12.31 0.49 12.56
C LEU A 148 -11.57 -0.80 12.92
N LYS A 149 -12.31 -1.91 12.93
CA LYS A 149 -11.82 -3.27 13.13
C LYS A 149 -12.63 -4.23 12.24
N PRO A 150 -12.03 -5.31 11.69
CA PRO A 150 -12.72 -6.23 10.81
C PRO A 150 -13.98 -6.80 11.44
N ASP A 151 -15.03 -6.87 10.64
CA ASP A 151 -16.31 -7.48 10.94
C ASP A 151 -17.01 -6.86 12.18
N MET A 152 -16.64 -5.63 12.52
CA MET A 152 -17.23 -4.84 13.60
C MET A 152 -17.81 -3.53 13.08
N ALA A 153 -18.83 -3.04 13.79
CA ALA A 153 -19.37 -1.70 13.58
C ALA A 153 -18.30 -0.64 13.86
N ALA A 154 -18.17 0.34 12.96
CA ALA A 154 -17.28 1.48 13.16
C ALA A 154 -17.66 2.25 14.44
N VAL A 155 -16.67 2.52 15.29
CA VAL A 155 -16.87 3.28 16.54
C VAL A 155 -16.37 4.70 16.33
N VAL A 156 -17.18 5.69 16.67
CA VAL A 156 -16.85 7.10 16.47
C VAL A 156 -16.97 7.88 17.78
N LYS A 157 -16.09 8.88 17.95
CA LYS A 157 -16.18 9.86 19.04
C LYS A 157 -16.78 11.14 18.50
N VAL A 158 -17.99 11.48 18.92
CA VAL A 158 -18.78 12.60 18.38
C VAL A 158 -19.09 13.60 19.49
N GLY A 159 -18.95 14.89 19.18
CA GLY A 159 -19.32 15.98 20.08
C GLY A 159 -18.17 16.97 20.29
N PRO A 160 -18.47 18.17 20.81
CA PRO A 160 -17.48 19.20 21.07
C PRO A 160 -16.49 18.79 22.18
N PRO A 161 -15.32 19.45 22.27
CA PRO A 161 -14.43 19.28 23.41
C PRO A 161 -15.19 19.46 24.73
N GLY A 162 -14.99 18.55 25.68
CA GLY A 162 -15.68 18.55 26.97
C GLY A 162 -17.02 17.80 27.02
N SER A 163 -17.63 17.45 25.88
CA SER A 163 -18.90 16.69 25.85
C SER A 163 -18.94 15.63 24.73
N VAL A 164 -17.86 14.85 24.63
CA VAL A 164 -17.69 13.79 23.62
C VAL A 164 -18.45 12.52 24.03
N LYS A 165 -19.17 11.91 23.08
CA LYS A 165 -19.85 10.63 23.22
C LYS A 165 -19.28 9.59 22.26
N LEU A 166 -19.34 8.32 22.65
CA LEU A 166 -19.02 7.18 21.79
C LEU A 166 -20.30 6.70 21.11
N GLU A 167 -20.27 6.61 19.79
CA GLU A 167 -21.38 6.11 18.97
C GLU A 167 -20.88 4.98 18.07
N LYS A 168 -21.77 4.02 17.77
CA LYS A 168 -21.50 2.92 16.83
C LYS A 168 -22.30 3.18 15.57
N LEU A 169 -21.65 3.13 14.41
CA LEU A 169 -22.36 3.22 13.13
C LEU A 169 -23.06 1.89 12.83
N GLU A 170 -24.13 1.94 12.05
CA GLU A 170 -24.95 0.74 11.75
C GLU A 170 -24.22 -0.28 10.87
N ASN A 171 -23.33 0.18 9.98
CA ASN A 171 -22.63 -0.67 9.04
C ASN A 171 -21.29 -1.15 9.61
N SER A 172 -21.08 -2.47 9.57
CA SER A 172 -19.76 -3.06 9.81
C SER A 172 -18.84 -2.87 8.62
N VAL A 173 -17.54 -2.90 8.88
CA VAL A 173 -16.50 -2.91 7.84
C VAL A 173 -15.95 -4.32 7.75
N THR A 174 -16.01 -4.96 6.58
CA THR A 174 -15.44 -6.31 6.40
C THR A 174 -13.92 -6.26 6.44
N ARG A 175 -13.24 -7.40 6.65
CA ARG A 175 -11.77 -7.47 6.53
C ARG A 175 -11.27 -6.91 5.21
N ASP A 176 -11.85 -7.35 4.10
CA ASP A 176 -11.45 -6.92 2.75
C ASP A 176 -11.68 -5.42 2.55
N GLU A 177 -12.81 -4.88 3.03
CA GLU A 177 -13.06 -3.43 3.01
C GLU A 177 -12.00 -2.68 3.83
N LEU A 178 -11.64 -3.19 5.02
CA LEU A 178 -10.66 -2.54 5.88
C LEU A 178 -9.25 -2.58 5.29
N GLU A 179 -8.85 -3.68 4.65
CA GLU A 179 -7.58 -3.77 3.93
C GLU A 179 -7.52 -2.79 2.76
N ASN A 180 -8.62 -2.65 2.01
CA ASN A 180 -8.72 -1.66 0.94
C ASN A 180 -8.63 -0.23 1.47
N ILE A 181 -9.29 0.09 2.59
CA ILE A 181 -9.16 1.38 3.26
C ILE A 181 -7.70 1.61 3.69
N ALA A 182 -7.06 0.63 4.32
CA ALA A 182 -5.66 0.75 4.75
C ALA A 182 -4.71 1.00 3.57
N SER A 183 -4.85 0.25 2.47
CA SER A 183 -4.03 0.41 1.26
C SER A 183 -4.23 1.78 0.61
N ASN A 184 -5.49 2.23 0.53
CA ASN A 184 -5.81 3.56 0.01
C ASN A 184 -5.19 4.66 0.87
N LEU A 185 -5.26 4.54 2.20
CA LEU A 185 -4.66 5.51 3.13
C LEU A 185 -3.15 5.60 2.99
N VAL A 186 -2.46 4.45 2.87
CA VAL A 186 -1.01 4.42 2.65
C VAL A 186 -0.64 5.09 1.32
N THR A 187 -1.39 4.80 0.26
CA THR A 187 -1.19 5.40 -1.07
C THR A 187 -1.39 6.92 -1.01
N ARG A 188 -2.52 7.38 -0.46
CA ARG A 188 -2.83 8.80 -0.32
C ARG A 188 -1.80 9.52 0.56
N GLY A 189 -1.37 8.89 1.65
CA GLY A 189 -0.30 9.40 2.50
C GLY A 189 1.06 9.59 1.81
N LYS A 190 1.30 8.94 0.67
CA LYS A 190 2.54 9.11 -0.11
C LYS A 190 2.44 10.13 -1.23
N PHE A 191 1.27 10.27 -1.85
CA PHE A 191 1.10 11.00 -3.11
C PHE A 191 0.18 12.22 -3.03
N GLU A 192 -0.61 12.36 -1.97
CA GLU A 192 -1.53 13.49 -1.80
C GLU A 192 -0.82 14.69 -1.17
N ASP A 193 -1.16 15.89 -1.64
CA ASP A 193 -0.65 17.13 -1.06
C ASP A 193 -0.97 17.23 0.45
N GLU A 194 -0.08 17.90 1.19
CA GLU A 194 -0.18 18.08 2.65
C GLU A 194 -0.31 16.76 3.43
N SER A 195 0.21 15.66 2.87
CA SER A 195 0.16 14.34 3.47
C SER A 195 1.52 13.66 3.44
N PHE A 196 1.83 12.88 4.47
CA PHE A 196 3.08 12.12 4.55
C PHE A 196 2.93 10.93 5.52
N VAL A 197 3.72 9.90 5.31
CA VAL A 197 3.86 8.79 6.26
C VAL A 197 4.81 9.23 7.37
N GLU A 198 4.29 9.42 8.59
CA GLU A 198 5.07 9.79 9.79
C GLU A 198 5.99 8.64 10.23
N LEU A 199 5.47 7.42 10.19
CA LEU A 199 6.13 6.22 10.69
C LEU A 199 5.61 5.00 9.94
N ASP A 200 6.50 4.11 9.53
CA ASP A 200 6.13 2.78 9.02
C ASP A 200 7.09 1.76 9.61
N MET A 201 6.56 0.93 10.51
CA MET A 201 7.30 -0.10 11.22
C MET A 201 6.51 -1.42 11.24
N HIS A 202 7.13 -2.48 11.75
CA HIS A 202 6.50 -3.79 11.75
C HIS A 202 5.19 -3.83 12.52
N GLY A 203 4.10 -4.02 11.78
CA GLY A 203 2.76 -4.06 12.32
C GLY A 203 2.11 -2.69 12.56
N ALA A 204 2.79 -1.56 12.33
CA ALA A 204 2.22 -0.23 12.59
C ALA A 204 2.66 0.83 11.58
N THR A 205 1.69 1.55 11.03
CA THR A 205 1.91 2.67 10.10
C THR A 205 1.15 3.90 10.62
N VAL A 206 1.81 5.04 10.70
CA VAL A 206 1.22 6.33 11.06
C VAL A 206 1.29 7.27 9.87
N ILE A 207 0.16 7.85 9.50
CA ILE A 207 -0.01 8.69 8.33
C ILE A 207 -0.61 10.02 8.79
N GLN A 208 0.05 11.11 8.44
CA GLN A 208 -0.56 12.44 8.46
C GLN A 208 -1.22 12.65 7.10
N LEU A 209 -2.55 12.64 7.05
CA LEU A 209 -3.35 12.85 5.84
C LEU A 209 -4.08 14.19 5.97
N ARG A 210 -3.54 15.25 5.36
CA ARG A 210 -4.02 16.64 5.56
C ARG A 210 -4.12 16.99 7.05
N ASN A 211 -5.35 17.18 7.56
CA ASN A 211 -5.63 17.50 8.95
C ASN A 211 -5.95 16.27 9.83
N MET A 212 -5.84 15.06 9.29
CA MET A 212 -6.12 13.82 9.99
C MET A 212 -4.83 13.09 10.33
N ARG A 213 -4.71 12.59 11.55
CA ARG A 213 -3.66 11.66 11.94
C ARG A 213 -4.23 10.27 12.03
N ILE A 214 -3.66 9.34 11.29
CA ILE A 214 -4.21 8.01 11.05
C ILE A 214 -3.18 6.98 11.49
N VAL A 215 -3.59 6.02 12.30
CA VAL A 215 -2.78 4.90 12.75
C VAL A 215 -3.41 3.63 12.22
N ILE A 216 -2.63 2.85 11.48
CA ILE A 216 -2.99 1.53 10.96
C ILE A 216 -2.12 0.52 11.70
N THR A 217 -2.73 -0.40 12.44
CA THR A 217 -2.02 -1.46 13.14
C THR A 217 -2.43 -2.82 12.61
N ARG A 218 -1.54 -3.80 12.69
CA ARG A 218 -1.75 -5.20 12.29
C ARG A 218 -0.82 -6.10 13.13
N PRO A 219 -1.04 -7.42 13.18
CA PRO A 219 -0.10 -8.33 13.82
C PRO A 219 1.33 -8.12 13.29
N PRO A 220 2.36 -8.09 14.15
CA PRO A 220 2.34 -8.42 15.59
C PRO A 220 2.05 -7.25 16.54
N PHE A 221 1.81 -6.03 16.05
CA PHE A 221 1.62 -4.86 16.90
C PHE A 221 0.25 -4.86 17.61
N SER A 222 -0.78 -5.35 16.91
CA SER A 222 -2.14 -5.54 17.43
C SER A 222 -2.62 -6.95 17.13
N ASP A 223 -3.67 -7.40 17.83
CA ASP A 223 -4.26 -8.73 17.63
C ASP A 223 -4.87 -8.90 16.23
N ASP A 224 -5.26 -7.80 15.59
CA ASP A 224 -5.84 -7.77 14.25
C ASP A 224 -5.51 -6.46 13.52
N LEU A 225 -5.91 -6.34 12.25
CA LEU A 225 -5.92 -5.09 11.51
C LEU A 225 -6.83 -4.08 12.22
N GLU A 226 -6.33 -2.91 12.55
CA GLU A 226 -7.13 -1.82 13.14
C GLU A 226 -6.74 -0.49 12.49
N ILE A 227 -7.73 0.36 12.24
CA ILE A 227 -7.51 1.73 11.74
C ILE A 227 -8.12 2.71 12.71
N THR A 228 -7.28 3.59 13.27
CA THR A 228 -7.71 4.70 14.11
C THR A 228 -7.37 6.01 13.41
N ALA A 229 -8.39 6.78 13.07
CA ALA A 229 -8.23 8.11 12.47
C ALA A 229 -8.69 9.16 13.47
N VAL A 230 -7.88 10.18 13.71
CA VAL A 230 -8.21 11.31 14.59
C VAL A 230 -8.06 12.62 13.83
N ARG A 231 -8.92 13.60 14.13
CA ARG A 231 -8.83 14.94 13.58
C ARG A 231 -9.19 16.01 14.63
N PRO A 232 -8.58 17.20 14.55
CA PRO A 232 -8.94 18.30 15.42
C PRO A 232 -10.35 18.80 15.05
N ILE A 233 -11.24 18.87 16.04
CA ILE A 233 -12.61 19.41 15.89
C ILE A 233 -12.74 20.87 16.35
N ALA A 234 -11.75 21.38 17.09
CA ALA A 234 -11.69 22.77 17.52
C ALA A 234 -10.23 23.24 17.50
N LYS A 235 -10.01 24.46 16.98
CA LYS A 235 -8.82 25.25 17.29
C LYS A 235 -9.22 26.13 18.47
N LEU A 236 -8.76 25.79 19.66
CA LEU A 236 -8.90 26.68 20.81
C LEU A 236 -7.97 27.86 20.58
N SER A 237 -8.52 29.07 20.65
CA SER A 237 -7.76 30.31 20.74
C SER A 237 -7.13 30.42 22.13
N ILE A 238 -6.10 31.26 22.29
CA ILE A 238 -5.56 31.55 23.63
C ILE A 238 -6.66 32.13 24.54
N GLU A 239 -7.61 32.88 23.96
CA GLU A 239 -8.76 33.44 24.68
C GLU A 239 -9.73 32.40 25.25
N ASP A 240 -9.73 31.17 24.70
CA ASP A 240 -10.54 30.05 25.21
C ASP A 240 -9.92 29.38 26.44
N TYR A 241 -8.66 29.70 26.74
CA TYR A 241 -8.04 29.32 28.00
C TYR A 241 -8.34 30.43 29.02
N SER A 242 -8.98 30.06 30.13
CA SER A 242 -9.11 30.93 31.31
C SER A 242 -7.74 31.10 31.99
N ILE A 243 -6.79 31.69 31.27
CA ILE A 243 -5.49 32.09 31.80
C ILE A 243 -5.76 33.38 32.56
N ASP A 244 -5.72 33.30 33.88
CA ASP A 244 -5.67 34.49 34.72
C ASP A 244 -4.39 35.28 34.39
N ASP A 245 -4.50 36.62 34.28
CA ASP A 245 -3.38 37.56 34.05
C ASP A 245 -2.22 37.37 35.05
#